data_AF-A0AB37VQA3-F1
#
_entry.id   AF-A0AB37VQA3-F1
#
_cell.length_a   1.000
_cell.length_b   1.000
_cell.length_c   1.000
_cell.angle_alpha   90.00
_cell.angle_beta   90.00
_cell.angle_gamma   90.00
#
_symmetry.space_group_name_H-M   'P 1'
#
loop_
_entity.id
_entity.type
_entity.pdbx_description
1 polymer ?
#
loop_
_entity_poly.entity_id
_entity_poly.type
_entity_poly.pdbx_seq_one_letter_code
_entity_poly.pdbx_strand_id
1 'polypeptide(L)'
;NLRNGDTLNKDWPTDEPYTFDAVVMNPPYSANWSADTTFLDDSRFNRYGKLAPKSKADFAFLLHGFYHLKETGTMAIVLPHGVLFRGAAEGVIRQKLLEDGSIYAVIGMPANLFFGTSIPTTMIVLKKNRQTRDVLFIDASREFVKGKNQNKLSEENIQKILETYAERKDVEKYAHLATFDEIKENDYNLNIPRYVDTFEEEEPIDMVHVGNDIKKIRQEQQVLEKELLEAISSLQTTPENEAWLQGALEVFKHEQ
;
A
#
# COMPACT_ATOMS: atom_id res chain seq x y z
N ASN A 1 15.74 6.16 -30.05
CA ASN A 1 15.15 7.50 -29.78
C ASN A 1 15.11 7.75 -28.27
N LEU A 2 16.24 8.13 -27.67
CA LEU A 2 16.33 8.56 -26.27
C LEU A 2 17.05 9.90 -26.24
N ARG A 3 16.64 10.81 -25.34
CA ARG A 3 17.24 12.13 -25.17
C ARG A 3 17.66 12.32 -23.73
N ASN A 4 18.85 12.89 -23.53
CA ASN A 4 19.30 13.33 -22.22
C ASN A 4 18.79 14.76 -21.98
N GLY A 5 18.11 14.96 -20.85
CA GLY A 5 17.58 16.26 -20.45
C GLY A 5 16.73 16.18 -19.19
N ASP A 6 16.44 17.34 -18.63
CA ASP A 6 15.48 17.48 -17.54
C ASP A 6 14.09 17.74 -18.12
N THR A 7 13.28 16.70 -18.13
CA THR A 7 11.91 16.71 -18.64
C THR A 7 11.02 17.80 -18.01
N LEU A 8 11.23 18.16 -16.74
CA LEU A 8 10.39 19.16 -16.09
C LEU A 8 10.84 20.58 -16.45
N ASN A 9 12.15 20.84 -16.47
CA ASN A 9 12.67 22.18 -16.78
C ASN A 9 12.58 22.54 -18.26
N LYS A 10 12.78 21.59 -19.17
CA LYS A 10 12.71 21.84 -20.60
C LYS A 10 11.98 20.72 -21.31
N ASP A 11 10.78 21.04 -21.78
CA ASP A 11 9.95 20.10 -22.51
C ASP A 11 10.60 19.68 -23.84
N TRP A 12 10.31 18.45 -24.28
CA TRP A 12 10.77 17.91 -25.56
C TRP A 12 9.93 16.70 -25.99
N PRO A 13 9.59 16.54 -27.29
CA PRO A 13 9.87 17.44 -28.43
C PRO A 13 9.11 18.77 -28.40
N THR A 14 9.72 19.83 -28.95
CA THR A 14 9.15 21.20 -28.96
C THR A 14 8.48 21.60 -30.27
N ASP A 15 8.67 20.81 -31.33
CA ASP A 15 8.45 21.27 -32.70
C ASP A 15 6.98 21.19 -33.14
N GLU A 16 6.17 20.31 -32.52
CA GLU A 16 4.72 20.24 -32.62
C GLU A 16 4.17 19.62 -31.32
N PRO A 17 2.87 19.77 -30.95
CA PRO A 17 2.30 19.06 -29.82
C PRO A 17 2.42 17.55 -30.04
N TYR A 18 3.49 16.98 -29.49
CA TYR A 18 3.79 15.57 -29.59
C TYR A 18 2.93 14.86 -28.57
N THR A 19 1.95 14.12 -29.07
CA THR A 19 1.02 13.36 -28.24
C THR A 19 1.10 11.87 -28.54
N PHE A 20 0.89 11.06 -27.51
CA PHE A 20 1.05 9.61 -27.57
C PHE A 20 -0.26 8.91 -27.21
N ASP A 21 -0.49 7.75 -27.79
CA ASP A 21 -1.63 6.88 -27.46
C ASP A 21 -1.47 6.25 -26.06
N ALA A 22 -0.22 6.05 -25.62
CA ALA A 22 0.11 5.55 -24.30
C ALA A 22 1.30 6.31 -23.70
N VAL A 23 1.20 6.63 -22.40
CA VAL A 23 2.30 7.22 -21.63
C VAL A 23 2.51 6.37 -20.38
N VAL A 24 3.73 5.86 -20.19
CA VAL A 24 4.09 5.05 -19.02
C VAL A 24 5.28 5.68 -18.29
N MET A 25 5.19 5.82 -16.97
CA MET A 25 6.22 6.52 -16.20
C MET A 25 6.45 5.88 -14.83
N ASN A 26 7.72 5.79 -14.44
CA ASN A 26 8.15 5.52 -13.07
C ASN A 26 9.19 6.59 -12.66
N PRO A 27 8.75 7.82 -12.37
CA PRO A 27 9.65 8.92 -12.05
C PRO A 27 10.33 8.72 -10.68
N PRO A 28 11.44 9.41 -10.41
CA PRO A 28 12.04 9.42 -9.08
C PRO A 28 11.06 10.00 -8.05
N TYR A 29 10.77 9.23 -7.00
CA TYR A 29 9.77 9.58 -6.00
C TYR A 29 10.18 10.80 -5.19
N SER A 30 9.27 11.78 -5.10
CA SER A 30 9.46 12.97 -4.29
C SER A 30 10.77 13.72 -4.59
N ALA A 31 11.19 13.72 -5.86
CA ALA A 31 12.38 14.44 -6.28
C ALA A 31 12.22 15.95 -6.07
N ASN A 32 13.34 16.62 -5.79
CA ASN A 32 13.39 18.07 -5.85
C ASN A 32 13.30 18.53 -7.31
N TRP A 33 12.64 19.65 -7.55
CA TRP A 33 12.58 20.31 -8.85
C TRP A 33 12.51 21.83 -8.67
N SER A 34 12.69 22.59 -9.75
CA SER A 34 12.75 24.05 -9.67
C SER A 34 11.46 24.69 -9.15
N ALA A 35 10.30 24.16 -9.57
CA ALA A 35 8.97 24.70 -9.33
C ALA A 35 8.94 26.24 -9.50
N ASP A 36 9.60 26.71 -10.56
CA ASP A 36 9.66 28.12 -10.89
C ASP A 36 8.24 28.62 -11.20
N THR A 37 7.89 29.80 -10.70
CA THR A 37 6.55 30.38 -10.89
C THR A 37 6.22 30.61 -12.36
N THR A 38 7.22 30.75 -13.24
CA THR A 38 7.04 30.82 -14.69
C THR A 38 6.34 29.58 -15.27
N PHE A 39 6.39 28.43 -14.59
CA PHE A 39 5.64 27.25 -15.00
C PHE A 39 4.12 27.39 -14.82
N LEU A 40 3.64 28.44 -14.12
CA LEU A 40 2.21 28.76 -14.12
C LEU A 40 1.71 29.24 -15.48
N ASP A 41 2.61 29.66 -16.38
CA ASP A 41 2.29 30.03 -17.75
C ASP A 41 2.47 28.86 -18.74
N ASP A 42 3.14 27.78 -18.31
CA ASP A 42 3.40 26.57 -19.10
C ASP A 42 2.11 25.74 -19.29
N SER A 43 1.78 25.39 -20.53
CA SER A 43 0.59 24.60 -20.91
C SER A 43 0.48 23.25 -20.20
N ARG A 44 1.60 22.69 -19.70
CA ARG A 44 1.61 21.45 -18.92
C ARG A 44 0.98 21.63 -17.55
N PHE A 45 1.06 22.82 -16.95
CA PHE A 45 0.73 23.04 -15.53
C PHE A 45 -0.32 24.14 -15.30
N ASN A 46 -0.49 25.09 -16.23
CA ASN A 46 -1.28 26.30 -16.01
C ASN A 46 -2.76 26.04 -15.67
N ARG A 47 -3.34 24.92 -16.10
CA ARG A 47 -4.76 24.56 -15.90
C ARG A 47 -5.11 24.13 -14.48
N TYR A 48 -4.12 23.88 -13.62
CA TYR A 48 -4.31 23.29 -12.28
C TYR A 48 -4.21 24.31 -11.13
N GLY A 49 -3.92 25.58 -11.42
CA GLY A 49 -3.92 26.69 -10.46
C GLY A 49 -2.78 26.69 -9.43
N LYS A 50 -2.05 25.57 -9.27
CA LYS A 50 -0.89 25.42 -8.40
C LYS A 50 0.16 24.53 -9.06
N LEU A 51 1.42 24.74 -8.68
CA LEU A 51 2.54 23.86 -9.01
C LEU A 51 2.77 22.86 -7.89
N ALA A 52 3.28 21.68 -8.23
CA ALA A 52 3.75 20.72 -7.23
C ALA A 52 4.84 21.36 -6.33
N PRO A 53 4.95 21.00 -5.04
CA PRO A 53 5.95 21.58 -4.15
C PRO A 53 7.38 21.36 -4.66
N LYS A 54 8.30 22.30 -4.41
CA LYS A 54 9.73 22.20 -4.81
C LYS A 54 10.40 20.90 -4.37
N SER A 55 10.00 20.36 -3.22
CA SER A 55 10.53 19.11 -2.66
C SER A 55 9.80 17.85 -3.09
N LYS A 56 8.77 17.97 -3.96
CA LYS A 56 7.87 16.89 -4.38
C LYS A 56 7.44 17.07 -5.84
N ALA A 57 8.25 16.57 -6.77
CA ALA A 57 7.97 16.63 -8.20
C ALA A 57 6.90 15.63 -8.69
N ASP A 58 6.27 14.85 -7.81
CA ASP A 58 5.37 13.74 -8.17
C ASP A 58 4.24 14.16 -9.12
N PHE A 59 3.48 15.21 -8.77
CA PHE A 59 2.44 15.76 -9.65
C PHE A 59 3.03 16.48 -10.86
N ALA A 60 4.24 17.04 -10.80
CA ALA A 60 4.86 17.67 -11.96
C ALA A 60 5.13 16.63 -13.08
N PHE A 61 5.63 15.45 -12.71
CA PHE A 61 5.79 14.34 -13.67
C PHE A 61 4.45 13.82 -14.19
N LEU A 62 3.46 13.65 -13.31
CA LEU A 62 2.11 13.23 -13.70
C LEU A 62 1.51 14.19 -14.73
N LEU A 63 1.54 15.49 -14.43
CA LEU A 63 0.98 16.52 -15.30
C LEU A 63 1.73 16.63 -16.63
N HIS A 64 3.06 16.52 -16.63
CA HIS A 64 3.85 16.49 -17.85
C HIS A 64 3.45 15.30 -18.74
N GLY A 65 3.41 14.08 -18.21
CA GLY A 65 3.00 12.90 -18.99
C GLY A 65 1.55 13.02 -19.49
N PHE A 66 0.66 13.56 -18.65
CA PHE A 66 -0.74 13.72 -19.00
C PHE A 66 -0.96 14.79 -20.10
N TYR A 67 -0.14 15.83 -20.11
CA TYR A 67 -0.15 16.84 -21.17
C TYR A 67 0.10 16.20 -22.55
N HIS A 68 1.12 15.33 -22.66
CA HIS A 68 1.45 14.60 -23.90
C HIS A 68 0.55 13.40 -24.21
N LEU A 69 -0.49 13.13 -23.42
CA LEU A 69 -1.43 12.07 -23.73
C LEU A 69 -2.43 12.53 -24.80
N LYS A 70 -2.72 11.71 -25.82
CA LYS A 70 -3.84 11.98 -26.74
C LYS A 70 -5.18 11.93 -26.00
N GLU A 71 -6.19 12.57 -26.57
CA GLU A 71 -7.56 12.56 -26.03
C GLU A 71 -8.14 11.15 -25.91
N THR A 72 -7.74 10.22 -26.79
CA THR A 72 -8.12 8.79 -26.78
C THR A 72 -7.12 7.90 -26.05
N GLY A 73 -6.05 8.46 -25.50
CA GLY A 73 -4.94 7.71 -24.93
C GLY A 73 -5.18 7.24 -23.50
N THR A 74 -4.28 6.39 -23.01
CA THR A 74 -4.21 5.97 -21.60
C THR A 74 -2.81 6.19 -21.03
N MET A 75 -2.71 6.83 -19.88
CA MET A 75 -1.46 6.99 -19.14
C MET A 75 -1.47 6.11 -17.90
N ALA A 76 -0.33 5.52 -17.56
CA ALA A 76 -0.10 4.86 -16.27
C ALA A 76 1.18 5.39 -15.64
N ILE A 77 1.12 5.79 -14.37
CA ILE A 77 2.27 6.33 -13.63
C ILE A 77 2.37 5.70 -12.25
N VAL A 78 3.57 5.28 -11.87
CA VAL A 78 3.86 4.76 -10.53
C VAL A 78 4.37 5.88 -9.63
N LEU A 79 3.75 6.06 -8.46
CA LEU A 79 4.02 7.13 -7.50
C LEU A 79 3.98 6.61 -6.06
N PRO A 80 4.57 7.33 -5.09
CA PRO A 80 4.38 7.02 -3.68
C PRO A 80 2.94 7.34 -3.23
N HIS A 81 2.41 6.60 -2.23
CA HIS A 81 1.04 6.78 -1.74
C HIS A 81 0.68 8.20 -1.30
N GLY A 82 1.66 9.02 -0.90
CA GLY A 82 1.42 10.39 -0.47
C GLY A 82 0.68 11.25 -1.50
N VAL A 83 0.81 11.00 -2.81
CA VAL A 83 0.07 11.75 -3.84
C VAL A 83 -1.45 11.62 -3.71
N LEU A 84 -1.93 10.55 -3.07
CA LEU A 84 -3.34 10.24 -2.90
C LEU A 84 -4.01 11.13 -1.85
N PHE A 85 -3.25 11.66 -0.89
CA PHE A 85 -3.84 12.35 0.27
C PHE A 85 -3.11 13.63 0.70
N ARG A 86 -1.90 13.93 0.20
CA ARG A 86 -1.22 15.19 0.53
C ARG A 86 -2.09 16.39 0.12
N GLY A 87 -2.19 17.37 1.01
CA GLY A 87 -3.03 18.56 0.85
C GLY A 87 -2.32 19.72 0.14
N ALA A 88 -2.71 20.95 0.49
CA ALA A 88 -2.15 22.18 -0.06
C ALA A 88 -2.15 22.20 -1.60
N ALA A 89 -1.01 22.52 -2.23
CA ALA A 89 -0.89 22.60 -3.67
C ALA A 89 -1.27 21.29 -4.39
N GLU A 90 -0.86 20.14 -3.84
CA GLU A 90 -1.17 18.83 -4.43
C GLU A 90 -2.64 18.46 -4.29
N GLY A 91 -3.28 18.87 -3.19
CA GLY A 91 -4.74 18.72 -3.02
C GLY A 91 -5.52 19.47 -4.09
N VAL A 92 -5.12 20.71 -4.41
CA VAL A 92 -5.76 21.52 -5.46
C VAL A 92 -5.60 20.86 -6.84
N ILE A 93 -4.39 20.39 -7.18
CA ILE A 93 -4.12 19.71 -8.45
C ILE A 93 -4.96 18.42 -8.55
N ARG A 94 -4.97 17.61 -7.49
CA ARG A 94 -5.72 16.34 -7.44
C ARG A 94 -7.22 16.57 -7.57
N GLN A 95 -7.77 17.54 -6.85
CA GLN A 95 -9.17 17.91 -6.96
C GLN A 95 -9.52 18.28 -8.41
N LYS A 96 -8.69 19.10 -9.07
CA LYS A 96 -8.92 19.50 -10.46
C LYS A 96 -8.90 18.30 -11.42
N LEU A 97 -7.94 17.39 -11.26
CA LEU A 97 -7.89 16.15 -12.06
C LEU A 97 -9.13 15.27 -11.87
N LEU A 98 -9.68 15.20 -10.65
CA LEU A 98 -10.90 14.44 -10.34
C LEU A 98 -12.15 15.11 -10.92
N GLU A 99 -12.25 16.43 -10.80
CA GLU A 99 -13.34 17.22 -11.39
C GLU A 99 -13.39 17.08 -12.91
N ASP A 100 -12.23 17.00 -13.55
CA ASP A 100 -12.09 16.79 -15.00
C ASP A 100 -12.27 15.31 -15.40
N GLY A 101 -12.50 14.40 -14.45
CA GLY A 101 -12.64 12.96 -14.70
C GLY A 101 -11.35 12.29 -15.19
N SER A 102 -10.21 12.92 -14.97
CA SER A 102 -8.92 12.52 -15.55
C SER A 102 -8.31 11.29 -14.88
N ILE A 103 -8.56 11.09 -13.58
CA ILE A 103 -8.11 9.89 -12.85
C ILE A 103 -9.11 8.76 -13.11
N TYR A 104 -8.64 7.67 -13.70
CA TYR A 104 -9.46 6.53 -14.12
C TYR A 104 -9.42 5.38 -13.12
N ALA A 105 -8.25 5.11 -12.55
CA ALA A 105 -8.04 4.09 -11.54
C ALA A 105 -6.85 4.44 -10.62
N VAL A 106 -6.93 3.97 -9.38
CA VAL A 106 -5.87 4.01 -8.37
C VAL A 106 -5.63 2.58 -7.90
N ILE A 107 -4.44 2.05 -8.14
CA ILE A 107 -4.08 0.67 -7.86
C ILE A 107 -2.99 0.67 -6.79
N GLY A 108 -3.26 0.08 -5.63
CA GLY A 108 -2.30 -0.10 -4.54
C GLY A 108 -1.39 -1.27 -4.85
N MET A 109 -0.10 -1.00 -5.06
CA MET A 109 0.86 -2.04 -5.39
C MET A 109 1.47 -2.65 -4.11
N PRO A 110 1.88 -3.93 -4.14
CA PRO A 110 2.59 -4.56 -3.04
C PRO A 110 3.82 -3.78 -2.56
N ALA A 111 4.08 -3.86 -1.26
CA ALA A 111 5.32 -3.37 -0.68
C ALA A 111 6.53 -4.15 -1.22
N ASN A 112 7.73 -3.56 -1.12
CA ASN A 112 8.99 -4.20 -1.48
C ASN A 112 9.08 -4.74 -2.93
N LEU A 113 8.35 -4.15 -3.89
CA LEU A 113 8.46 -4.49 -5.31
C LEU A 113 9.66 -3.84 -6.00
N PHE A 114 10.01 -2.61 -5.62
CA PHE A 114 11.02 -1.81 -6.31
C PHE A 114 12.40 -1.92 -5.67
N PHE A 115 13.44 -1.65 -6.46
CA PHE A 115 14.81 -1.62 -5.93
C PHE A 115 15.04 -0.31 -5.18
N GLY A 116 15.72 -0.37 -4.04
CA GLY A 116 16.08 0.81 -3.26
C GLY A 116 14.97 1.36 -2.35
N THR A 117 13.78 0.76 -2.31
CA THR A 117 12.75 1.11 -1.32
C THR A 117 11.82 -0.07 -1.01
N SER A 118 11.47 -0.23 0.27
CA SER A 118 10.46 -1.17 0.73
C SER A 118 9.05 -0.58 0.73
N ILE A 119 8.92 0.73 0.49
CA ILE A 119 7.66 1.47 0.58
C ILE A 119 6.67 0.95 -0.48
N PRO A 120 5.40 0.68 -0.12
CA PRO A 120 4.36 0.39 -1.10
C PRO A 120 4.11 1.59 -1.99
N THR A 121 3.83 1.32 -3.26
CA THR A 121 3.60 2.35 -4.28
C THR A 121 2.17 2.26 -4.78
N THR A 122 1.75 3.28 -5.52
CA THR A 122 0.47 3.24 -6.22
C THR A 122 0.71 3.47 -7.70
N MET A 123 -0.05 2.77 -8.52
CA MET A 123 -0.16 3.03 -9.95
C MET A 123 -1.45 3.80 -10.20
N ILE A 124 -1.33 4.99 -10.78
CA ILE A 124 -2.46 5.82 -11.16
C ILE A 124 -2.63 5.74 -12.67
N VAL A 125 -3.83 5.41 -13.10
CA VAL A 125 -4.21 5.39 -14.51
C VAL A 125 -5.00 6.66 -14.83
N LEU A 126 -4.60 7.36 -15.88
CA LEU A 126 -5.26 8.58 -16.34
C LEU A 126 -5.75 8.45 -17.78
N LYS A 127 -6.87 9.10 -18.06
CA LYS A 127 -7.48 9.21 -19.39
C LYS A 127 -8.04 10.60 -19.58
N LYS A 128 -8.22 11.02 -20.84
CA LYS A 128 -8.86 12.30 -21.19
C LYS A 128 -10.29 12.06 -21.70
N ASN A 129 -11.09 13.14 -21.77
CA ASN A 129 -12.44 13.18 -22.34
C ASN A 129 -13.39 12.06 -21.89
N ARG A 130 -13.33 11.70 -20.61
CA ARG A 130 -14.27 10.74 -20.02
C ARG A 130 -15.61 11.42 -19.76
N GLN A 131 -16.69 10.69 -20.04
CA GLN A 131 -18.05 11.14 -19.69
C GLN A 131 -18.33 11.01 -18.19
N THR A 132 -17.65 10.08 -17.53
CA THR A 132 -17.81 9.76 -16.12
C THR A 132 -16.58 10.18 -15.31
N ARG A 133 -16.79 10.39 -14.02
CA ARG A 133 -15.77 10.88 -13.07
C ARG A 133 -15.54 9.90 -11.91
N ASP A 134 -16.05 8.68 -12.05
CA ASP A 134 -15.81 7.56 -11.16
C ASP A 134 -14.33 7.14 -11.20
N VAL A 135 -13.82 6.64 -10.07
CA VAL A 135 -12.45 6.15 -9.94
C VAL A 135 -12.52 4.72 -9.44
N LEU A 136 -11.88 3.79 -10.16
CA LEU A 136 -11.74 2.43 -9.69
C LEU A 136 -10.56 2.35 -8.72
N PHE A 137 -10.82 1.92 -7.49
CA PHE A 137 -9.79 1.59 -6.51
C PHE A 137 -9.56 0.09 -6.54
N ILE A 138 -8.29 -0.33 -6.57
CA ILE A 138 -7.89 -1.74 -6.44
C ILE A 138 -6.80 -1.82 -5.37
N ASP A 139 -7.01 -2.59 -4.31
CA ASP A 139 -5.97 -2.92 -3.34
C ASP A 139 -5.26 -4.22 -3.74
N ALA A 140 -4.24 -4.10 -4.59
CA ALA A 140 -3.39 -5.21 -4.97
C ALA A 140 -2.22 -5.41 -3.98
N SER A 141 -2.23 -4.81 -2.78
CA SER A 141 -1.11 -4.87 -1.84
C SER A 141 -0.72 -6.29 -1.40
N ARG A 142 -1.68 -7.22 -1.45
CA ARG A 142 -1.50 -8.66 -1.12
C ARG A 142 -1.17 -9.52 -2.35
N GLU A 143 -1.15 -8.95 -3.55
CA GLU A 143 -0.88 -9.65 -4.80
C GLU A 143 0.62 -9.76 -5.03
N PHE A 144 1.29 -10.68 -4.35
CA PHE A 144 2.72 -10.92 -4.60
C PHE A 144 3.17 -12.31 -4.18
N VAL A 145 4.24 -12.77 -4.84
CA VAL A 145 5.08 -13.85 -4.38
C VAL A 145 6.23 -13.26 -3.58
N LYS A 146 6.36 -13.69 -2.32
CA LYS A 146 7.44 -13.24 -1.43
C LYS A 146 8.78 -13.68 -1.98
N GLY A 147 9.66 -12.73 -2.27
CA GLY A 147 11.06 -13.01 -2.62
C GLY A 147 12.01 -12.67 -1.47
N LYS A 148 13.29 -13.01 -1.64
CA LYS A 148 14.32 -12.81 -0.62
C LYS A 148 14.61 -11.33 -0.34
N ASN A 149 14.81 -10.56 -1.40
CA ASN A 149 15.13 -9.12 -1.30
C ASN A 149 13.96 -8.24 -1.74
N GLN A 150 13.14 -8.73 -2.67
CA GLN A 150 12.02 -8.02 -3.26
C GLN A 150 10.86 -8.98 -3.48
N ASN A 151 9.65 -8.48 -3.31
CA ASN A 151 8.44 -9.16 -3.74
C ASN A 151 8.35 -9.16 -5.27
N LYS A 152 7.62 -10.11 -5.83
CA LYS A 152 7.39 -10.21 -7.27
C LYS A 152 5.92 -10.40 -7.55
N LEU A 153 5.44 -9.80 -8.63
CA LEU A 153 4.14 -10.14 -9.19
C LEU A 153 4.28 -11.43 -10.00
N SER A 154 3.48 -12.45 -9.69
CA SER A 154 3.32 -13.60 -10.59
C SER A 154 2.42 -13.21 -11.77
N GLU A 155 2.42 -14.03 -12.82
CA GLU A 155 1.48 -13.85 -13.94
C GLU A 155 0.03 -13.88 -13.47
N GLU A 156 -0.29 -14.74 -12.49
CA GLU A 156 -1.62 -14.84 -11.87
C GLU A 156 -2.00 -13.55 -11.13
N ASN A 157 -1.07 -12.97 -10.37
CA ASN A 157 -1.29 -11.67 -9.71
C ASN A 157 -1.57 -10.57 -10.74
N ILE A 158 -0.80 -10.52 -11.83
CA ILE A 158 -0.96 -9.53 -12.90
C ILE A 158 -2.33 -9.71 -13.57
N GLN A 159 -2.67 -10.94 -13.93
CA GLN A 159 -3.93 -11.25 -14.60
C GLN A 159 -5.13 -10.86 -13.75
N LYS A 160 -5.13 -11.17 -12.45
CA LYS A 160 -6.19 -10.77 -11.52
C LYS A 160 -6.38 -9.25 -11.46
N ILE A 161 -5.28 -8.48 -11.39
CA ILE A 161 -5.32 -7.02 -11.39
C ILE A 161 -5.89 -6.50 -12.73
N LEU A 162 -5.45 -7.07 -13.85
CA LEU A 162 -5.90 -6.66 -15.19
C LEU A 162 -7.38 -6.98 -15.43
N GLU A 163 -7.85 -8.15 -15.01
CA GLU A 163 -9.27 -8.54 -15.09
C GLU A 163 -10.13 -7.60 -14.28
N THR A 164 -9.76 -7.35 -13.02
CA THR A 164 -10.48 -6.42 -12.13
C THR A 164 -10.51 -5.01 -12.72
N TYR A 165 -9.38 -4.54 -13.28
CA TYR A 165 -9.29 -3.26 -13.96
C TYR A 165 -10.18 -3.18 -15.22
N ALA A 166 -10.27 -4.26 -15.99
CA ALA A 166 -11.07 -4.33 -17.21
C ALA A 166 -12.57 -4.38 -16.91
N GLU A 167 -12.96 -5.12 -15.88
CA GLU A 167 -14.36 -5.27 -15.48
C GLU A 167 -14.94 -4.00 -14.86
N ARG A 168 -14.12 -3.24 -14.11
CA ARG A 168 -14.53 -2.03 -13.37
C ARG A 168 -15.79 -2.25 -12.54
N LYS A 169 -15.74 -3.25 -11.66
CA LYS A 169 -16.82 -3.53 -10.71
C LYS A 169 -16.25 -3.65 -9.31
N ASP A 170 -17.14 -3.54 -8.34
CA ASP A 170 -16.82 -3.80 -6.95
C ASP A 170 -16.45 -5.28 -6.80
N VAL A 171 -15.40 -5.52 -6.02
CA VAL A 171 -14.94 -6.85 -5.62
C VAL A 171 -14.69 -6.77 -4.13
N GLU A 172 -15.41 -7.59 -3.37
CA GLU A 172 -15.34 -7.59 -1.91
C GLU A 172 -13.88 -7.64 -1.42
N LYS A 173 -13.52 -6.71 -0.55
CA LYS A 173 -12.17 -6.57 0.05
C LYS A 173 -11.02 -6.39 -0.95
N TYR A 174 -11.31 -6.05 -2.22
CA TYR A 174 -10.28 -5.96 -3.25
C TYR A 174 -10.42 -4.75 -4.18
N ALA A 175 -11.64 -4.41 -4.61
CA ALA A 175 -11.87 -3.28 -5.50
C ALA A 175 -13.20 -2.59 -5.24
N HIS A 176 -13.24 -1.28 -5.49
CA HIS A 176 -14.44 -0.45 -5.35
C HIS A 176 -14.48 0.61 -6.45
N LEU A 177 -15.61 0.73 -7.13
CA LEU A 177 -15.86 1.75 -8.14
C LEU A 177 -16.49 2.98 -7.50
N ALA A 178 -15.66 3.84 -6.92
CA ALA A 178 -16.13 5.00 -6.20
C ALA A 178 -16.75 6.03 -7.14
N THR A 179 -17.91 6.56 -6.74
CA THR A 179 -18.55 7.66 -7.45
C THR A 179 -17.83 8.99 -7.18
N PHE A 180 -18.03 9.98 -8.06
CA PHE A 180 -17.46 11.30 -7.83
C PHE A 180 -17.98 11.97 -6.54
N ASP A 181 -19.25 11.73 -6.19
CA ASP A 181 -19.84 12.29 -4.98
C ASP A 181 -19.23 11.66 -3.71
N GLU A 182 -19.01 10.35 -3.71
CA GLU A 182 -18.29 9.64 -2.64
C GLU A 182 -16.85 10.16 -2.47
N ILE A 183 -16.15 10.44 -3.59
CA ILE A 183 -14.80 11.03 -3.55
C ILE A 183 -14.82 12.44 -2.97
N LYS A 184 -15.88 13.20 -3.25
CA LYS A 184 -16.07 14.56 -2.72
C LYS A 184 -16.38 14.52 -1.22
N GLU A 185 -17.21 13.58 -0.77
CA GLU A 185 -17.46 13.33 0.67
C GLU A 185 -16.19 12.95 1.42
N ASN A 186 -15.24 12.31 0.73
CA ASN A 186 -13.90 12.00 1.24
C ASN A 186 -12.88 13.14 1.05
N ASP A 187 -13.31 14.39 0.84
CA ASP A 187 -12.43 15.57 0.65
C ASP A 187 -11.38 15.39 -0.46
N TYR A 188 -11.74 14.70 -1.55
CA TYR A 188 -10.85 14.36 -2.66
C TYR A 188 -9.61 13.56 -2.21
N ASN A 189 -9.70 12.86 -1.07
CA ASN A 189 -8.68 11.96 -0.58
C ASN A 189 -8.83 10.60 -1.26
N LEU A 190 -7.79 10.17 -1.97
CA LEU A 190 -7.78 8.92 -2.73
C LEU A 190 -7.06 7.79 -1.97
N ASN A 191 -6.88 7.90 -0.65
CA ASN A 191 -6.27 6.85 0.14
C ASN A 191 -7.12 5.57 0.06
N ILE A 192 -6.54 4.49 -0.46
CA ILE A 192 -7.25 3.27 -0.86
C ILE A 192 -8.11 2.67 0.28
N PRO A 193 -7.64 2.61 1.55
CA PRO A 193 -8.45 2.08 2.66
C PRO A 193 -9.74 2.85 2.96
N ARG A 194 -9.97 4.02 2.34
CA ARG A 194 -11.26 4.74 2.44
C ARG A 194 -12.34 4.15 1.54
N TYR A 195 -11.94 3.38 0.53
CA TYR A 195 -12.82 2.86 -0.53
C TYR A 195 -12.82 1.34 -0.57
N VAL A 196 -11.70 0.70 -0.23
CA VAL A 196 -11.59 -0.75 -0.16
C VAL A 196 -11.34 -1.13 1.29
N ASP A 197 -12.37 -1.63 1.96
CA ASP A 197 -12.23 -2.20 3.29
C ASP A 197 -11.63 -3.60 3.18
N THR A 198 -10.37 -3.74 3.60
CA THR A 198 -9.65 -5.02 3.61
C THR A 198 -9.59 -5.66 4.99
N PHE A 199 -10.37 -5.14 5.94
CA PHE A 199 -10.47 -5.70 7.28
C PHE A 199 -11.02 -7.13 7.21
N GLU A 200 -10.33 -8.03 7.90
CA GLU A 200 -10.79 -9.38 8.16
C GLU A 200 -11.24 -9.40 9.61
N GLU A 201 -12.53 -9.64 9.85
CA GLU A 201 -12.99 -9.96 11.20
C GLU A 201 -12.25 -11.22 11.64
N GLU A 202 -11.47 -11.12 12.72
CA GLU A 202 -10.85 -12.28 13.33
C GLU A 202 -11.94 -13.27 13.74
N GLU A 203 -11.75 -14.56 13.45
CA GLU A 203 -12.72 -15.56 13.89
C GLU A 203 -12.91 -15.44 15.41
N PRO A 204 -14.16 -15.44 15.88
CA PRO A 204 -14.43 -15.36 17.31
C PRO A 204 -13.73 -16.51 18.01
N ILE A 205 -12.84 -16.18 18.94
CA ILE A 205 -12.13 -17.18 19.74
C ILE A 205 -13.17 -18.06 20.43
N ASP A 206 -13.10 -19.38 20.21
CA ASP A 206 -13.93 -20.33 20.94
C ASP A 206 -13.51 -20.36 22.41
N MET A 207 -14.18 -19.52 23.20
CA MET A 207 -13.94 -19.40 24.64
C MET A 207 -14.18 -20.71 25.39
N VAL A 208 -14.99 -21.63 24.86
CA VAL A 208 -15.22 -22.95 25.44
C VAL A 208 -14.00 -23.84 25.20
N HIS A 209 -13.45 -23.83 23.97
CA HIS A 209 -12.21 -24.53 23.65
C HIS A 209 -11.05 -24.04 24.51
N VAL A 210 -10.85 -22.72 24.59
CA VAL A 210 -9.82 -22.11 25.43
C VAL A 210 -10.00 -22.50 26.90
N GLY A 211 -11.24 -22.50 27.39
CA GLY A 211 -11.55 -22.95 28.76
C GLY A 211 -11.22 -24.42 29.01
N ASN A 212 -11.44 -25.30 28.03
CA ASN A 212 -11.09 -26.71 28.11
C ASN A 212 -9.58 -26.92 28.06
N ASP A 213 -8.86 -26.19 27.21
CA ASP A 213 -7.40 -26.23 27.15
C ASP A 213 -6.77 -25.77 28.46
N ILE A 214 -7.28 -24.68 29.06
CA ILE A 214 -6.81 -24.23 30.39
C ILE A 214 -6.98 -25.33 31.44
N LYS A 215 -8.14 -26.01 31.46
CA LYS A 215 -8.39 -27.11 32.40
C LYS A 215 -7.44 -28.28 32.15
N LYS A 216 -7.24 -28.65 30.88
CA LYS A 216 -6.34 -29.72 30.48
C LYS A 216 -4.89 -29.42 30.86
N ILE A 217 -4.40 -28.23 30.53
CA ILE A 217 -3.05 -27.77 30.88
C ILE A 217 -2.84 -27.79 32.39
N ARG A 218 -3.82 -27.35 33.19
CA ARG A 218 -3.73 -27.44 34.66
C ARG A 218 -3.67 -28.87 35.18
N GLN A 219 -4.45 -29.78 34.60
CA GLN A 219 -4.40 -31.20 34.97
C GLN A 219 -3.04 -31.81 34.61
N GLU A 220 -2.54 -31.53 33.41
CA GLU A 220 -1.21 -31.97 32.97
C GLU A 220 -0.12 -31.40 33.87
N GLN A 221 -0.18 -30.11 34.22
CA GLN A 221 0.73 -29.47 35.16
C GLN A 221 0.74 -30.19 36.52
N GLN A 222 -0.42 -30.47 37.11
CA GLN A 222 -0.50 -31.18 38.39
C GLN A 222 0.09 -32.59 38.32
N VAL A 223 -0.13 -33.30 37.20
CA VAL A 223 0.46 -34.63 37.00
C VAL A 223 1.98 -34.53 36.89
N LEU A 224 2.48 -33.62 36.06
CA LEU A 224 3.92 -33.37 35.86
C LEU A 224 4.62 -32.93 37.14
N GLU A 225 4.00 -32.07 37.95
CA GLU A 225 4.54 -31.65 39.26
C GLU A 225 4.63 -32.82 40.23
N LYS A 226 3.62 -33.69 40.25
CA LYS A 226 3.65 -34.89 41.08
C LYS A 226 4.74 -35.87 40.63
N GLU A 227 4.85 -36.13 39.33
CA GLU A 227 5.90 -36.99 38.77
C GLU A 227 7.30 -36.42 39.06
N LEU A 228 7.46 -35.09 38.94
CA LEU A 228 8.71 -34.41 39.24
C LEU A 228 9.06 -34.49 40.74
N LEU A 229 8.07 -34.32 41.63
CA LEU A 229 8.26 -34.48 43.07
C LEU A 229 8.65 -35.91 43.45
N GLU A 230 8.02 -36.92 42.84
CA GLU A 230 8.36 -38.33 43.02
C GLU A 230 9.79 -38.62 42.54
N ALA A 231 10.17 -38.10 41.36
CA ALA A 231 11.52 -38.23 40.82
C ALA A 231 12.56 -37.60 41.75
N ILE A 232 12.34 -36.36 42.21
CA ILE A 232 13.24 -35.66 43.16
C ILE A 232 13.34 -36.43 44.47
N SER A 233 12.21 -36.96 44.98
CA SER A 233 12.17 -37.72 46.24
C SER A 233 12.90 -39.07 46.14
N SER A 234 13.03 -39.62 44.94
CA SER A 234 13.74 -40.89 44.69
C SER A 234 15.25 -40.74 44.54
N LEU A 235 15.76 -39.51 44.44
CA LEU A 235 17.20 -39.25 44.31
C LEU A 235 17.94 -39.55 45.61
N GLN A 236 19.12 -40.17 45.49
CA GLN A 236 19.97 -40.44 46.64
C GLN A 236 20.59 -39.14 47.18
N THR A 237 20.43 -38.93 48.49
CA THR A 237 21.04 -37.79 49.18
C THR A 237 22.52 -38.05 49.41
N THR A 238 23.36 -37.12 48.98
CA THR A 238 24.79 -37.05 49.26
C THR A 238 25.10 -35.72 49.97
N PRO A 239 26.22 -35.63 50.70
CA PRO A 239 26.60 -34.38 51.39
C PRO A 239 26.75 -33.16 50.47
N GLU A 240 26.96 -33.38 49.16
CA GLU A 240 27.14 -32.33 48.16
C GLU A 240 25.80 -31.82 47.57
N ASN A 241 24.73 -32.62 47.59
CA ASN A 241 23.44 -32.27 46.98
C ASN A 241 22.28 -32.07 47.99
N GLU A 242 22.52 -32.29 49.28
CA GLU A 242 21.50 -32.27 50.34
C GLU A 242 20.76 -30.93 50.44
N ALA A 243 21.49 -29.81 50.43
CA ALA A 243 20.89 -28.47 50.49
C ALA A 243 20.01 -28.15 49.27
N TRP A 244 20.42 -28.61 48.09
CA TRP A 244 19.64 -28.43 46.86
C TRP A 244 18.38 -29.31 46.87
N LEU A 245 18.48 -30.57 47.28
CA LEU A 245 17.33 -31.48 47.39
C LEU A 245 16.28 -30.97 48.37
N GLN A 246 16.70 -30.44 49.52
CA GLN A 246 15.76 -29.83 50.48
C GLN A 246 15.05 -28.61 49.89
N GLY A 247 15.78 -27.70 49.23
CA GLY A 247 15.18 -26.53 48.58
C GLY A 247 14.23 -26.91 47.44
N ALA A 248 14.58 -27.91 46.64
CA ALA A 248 13.72 -28.41 45.57
C ALA A 248 12.41 -29.01 46.13
N LEU A 249 12.50 -29.83 47.18
CA LEU A 249 11.33 -30.42 47.83
C LEU A 249 10.42 -29.38 48.50
N GLU A 250 10.97 -28.26 48.97
CA GLU A 250 10.20 -27.16 49.58
C GLU A 250 9.37 -26.43 48.52
N VAL A 251 9.94 -26.15 47.34
CA VAL A 251 9.25 -25.49 46.23
C VAL A 251 8.04 -26.31 45.74
N PHE A 252 8.19 -27.63 45.59
CA PHE A 252 7.13 -28.49 45.04
C PHE A 252 6.14 -29.04 46.09
N LYS A 253 6.38 -28.83 47.39
CA LYS A 253 5.42 -29.23 48.46
C LYS A 253 4.39 -28.15 48.81
N HIS A 254 4.59 -26.90 48.38
CA HIS A 254 3.76 -25.77 48.80
C HIS A 254 2.46 -25.55 48.00
N GLU A 255 2.18 -26.37 46.98
CA GLU A 255 1.01 -26.21 46.10
C GLU A 255 -0.09 -27.28 46.25
N GLN A 256 -0.14 -28.02 47.37
CA GLN A 256 -1.28 -28.92 47.70
C GLN A 256 -2.49 -28.20 48.27
#